data_AF-A0A379TUW3-F1
#
_entry.id   AF-A0A379TUW3-F1
#
_cell.length_a   1.000
_cell.length_b   1.000
_cell.length_c   1.000
_cell.angle_alpha   90.00
_cell.angle_beta   90.00
_cell.angle_gamma   90.00
#
_symmetry.space_group_name_H-M   'P 1'
#
loop_
_entity.id
_entity.type
_entity.pdbx_description
1 polymer ?
#
loop_
_entity_poly.entity_id
_entity_poly.type
_entity_poly.pdbx_seq_one_letter_code
_entity_poly.pdbx_strand_id
1 'polypeptide(L)'
;MIKNLLFVTIACSAFSGVAMADDVANGGTINFTGTVVDAPCIVAQDSIDMSVDLGQTTVDYITKYGSSKPADVNINLTNCTLQGGGTDNADITKADVTFDSSAVDTSDAGLLANTNSAGATGVVFVC
;
A
#
# COMPACT_ATOMS: atom_id res chain seq x y z
N MET A 1 -0.91 -31.93 -80.65
CA MET A 1 -1.48 -30.72 -81.27
C MET A 1 -2.94 -30.61 -80.87
N ILE A 2 -3.29 -29.73 -79.94
CA ILE A 2 -4.47 -28.86 -80.03
C ILE A 2 -4.20 -27.67 -79.09
N LYS A 3 -4.40 -26.47 -79.62
CA LYS A 3 -4.23 -25.17 -78.99
C LYS A 3 -5.62 -24.71 -78.49
N ASN A 4 -5.67 -23.83 -77.48
CA ASN A 4 -6.69 -22.80 -77.18
C ASN A 4 -6.83 -22.66 -75.65
N LEU A 5 -7.11 -21.52 -75.02
CA LEU A 5 -7.15 -20.09 -75.37
C LEU A 5 -7.52 -19.40 -74.03
N LEU A 6 -6.75 -18.37 -73.66
CA LEU A 6 -7.03 -17.23 -72.76
C LEU A 6 -8.35 -17.20 -71.94
N PHE A 7 -8.23 -16.94 -70.63
CA PHE A 7 -9.16 -16.05 -69.91
C PHE A 7 -8.40 -15.10 -68.97
N VAL A 8 -8.77 -13.83 -69.09
CA VAL A 8 -8.25 -12.62 -68.45
C VAL A 8 -8.95 -12.41 -67.11
N THR A 9 -8.19 -12.14 -66.04
CA THR A 9 -8.75 -11.59 -64.79
C THR A 9 -7.89 -10.41 -64.28
N ILE A 10 -8.36 -9.24 -64.69
CA ILE A 10 -8.43 -7.94 -63.99
C ILE A 10 -7.32 -7.63 -62.97
N ALA A 11 -6.52 -6.63 -63.34
CA ALA A 11 -5.66 -5.87 -62.45
C ALA A 11 -6.49 -5.12 -61.39
N CYS A 12 -6.20 -5.36 -60.11
CA CYS A 12 -6.54 -4.45 -59.03
C CYS A 12 -5.34 -3.56 -58.73
N SER A 13 -5.53 -2.27 -58.94
CA SER A 13 -4.62 -1.17 -58.69
C SER A 13 -4.53 -0.82 -57.19
N ALA A 14 -3.39 -0.18 -56.88
CA ALA A 14 -3.26 1.03 -56.05
C ALA A 14 -3.01 0.92 -54.53
N PHE A 15 -1.87 1.55 -54.13
CA PHE A 15 -1.53 2.21 -52.85
C PHE A 15 -1.54 1.31 -51.59
N SER A 16 -0.67 1.41 -50.59
CA SER A 16 0.16 2.51 -50.07
C SER A 16 1.01 1.96 -48.92
N GLY A 17 2.20 2.55 -48.70
CA GLY A 17 2.91 2.49 -47.43
C GLY A 17 3.85 1.31 -47.23
N VAL A 18 5.16 1.54 -47.45
CA VAL A 18 6.15 0.82 -46.65
C VAL A 18 5.94 1.33 -45.23
N ALA A 19 5.29 0.54 -44.39
CA ALA A 19 5.29 0.76 -42.96
C ALA A 19 6.75 0.64 -42.51
N MET A 20 7.38 1.78 -42.24
CA MET A 20 8.59 1.80 -41.44
C MET A 20 8.15 1.35 -40.05
N ALA A 21 8.47 0.11 -39.69
CA ALA A 21 8.43 -0.30 -38.30
C ALA A 21 9.57 0.42 -37.58
N ASP A 22 9.33 1.69 -37.23
CA ASP A 22 10.03 2.31 -36.11
C ASP A 22 9.24 1.95 -34.87
N ASP A 23 9.51 0.77 -34.35
CA ASP A 23 9.15 0.46 -32.97
C ASP A 23 10.30 -0.33 -32.38
N VAL A 24 11.42 0.38 -32.15
CA VAL A 24 12.23 0.05 -30.98
C VAL A 24 11.30 0.34 -29.80
N ALA A 25 10.47 -0.64 -29.45
CA ALA A 25 9.75 -0.67 -28.21
C ALA A 25 10.83 -0.62 -27.12
N ASN A 26 11.12 0.58 -26.63
CA ASN A 26 12.01 0.80 -25.51
C ASN A 26 11.43 0.01 -24.34
N GLY A 27 11.95 -1.21 -24.14
CA GLY A 27 11.46 -2.15 -23.16
C GLY A 27 11.43 -1.50 -21.78
N GLY A 28 10.24 -1.36 -21.21
CA GLY A 28 10.07 -0.96 -19.82
C GLY A 28 10.48 -2.10 -18.89
N THR A 29 11.14 -1.79 -17.78
CA THR A 29 11.39 -2.77 -16.71
C THR A 29 10.23 -2.72 -15.72
N ILE A 30 9.56 -3.86 -15.51
CA ILE A 30 8.57 -4.01 -14.45
C ILE A 30 9.28 -4.65 -13.25
N ASN A 31 9.32 -3.94 -12.12
CA ASN A 31 9.85 -4.46 -10.87
C ASN A 31 8.70 -4.98 -10.00
N PHE A 32 8.77 -6.26 -9.63
CA PHE A 32 7.84 -6.86 -8.67
C PHE A 32 8.56 -7.05 -7.34
N THR A 33 8.04 -6.46 -6.27
CA THR A 33 8.56 -6.59 -4.92
C THR A 33 7.49 -7.16 -4.00
N GLY A 34 7.87 -8.07 -3.11
CA GLY A 34 6.98 -8.63 -2.12
C GLY A 34 7.76 -9.42 -1.06
N THR A 35 7.12 -9.61 0.09
CA THR A 35 7.69 -10.34 1.23
C THR A 35 6.73 -11.44 1.64
N VAL A 36 7.25 -12.63 1.93
CA VAL A 36 6.48 -13.73 2.51
C VAL A 36 6.76 -13.73 4.01
N VAL A 37 5.69 -13.67 4.82
CA VAL A 37 5.78 -13.70 6.27
C VAL A 37 5.25 -15.03 6.80
N ASP A 38 5.93 -15.61 7.78
CA ASP A 38 5.47 -16.79 8.51
C ASP A 38 4.55 -16.34 9.66
N ALA A 39 3.44 -15.72 9.27
CA ALA A 39 2.45 -15.19 10.19
C ALA A 39 1.05 -15.64 9.76
N PRO A 40 0.14 -15.88 10.73
CA PRO A 40 -1.20 -16.38 10.43
C PRO A 40 -2.10 -15.34 9.74
N CYS A 41 -1.71 -14.07 9.76
CA CYS A 41 -2.40 -12.96 9.10
C CYS A 41 -1.40 -12.07 8.38
N ILE A 42 -1.83 -11.44 7.27
CA ILE A 42 -1.04 -10.47 6.53
C ILE A 42 -1.52 -9.06 6.87
N VAL A 43 -0.61 -8.17 7.26
CA VAL A 43 -0.91 -6.74 7.36
C VAL A 43 -1.10 -6.18 5.96
N ALA A 44 -2.27 -5.60 5.69
CA ALA A 44 -2.58 -5.03 4.37
C ALA A 44 -1.61 -3.90 4.02
N GLN A 45 -1.29 -3.73 2.74
CA GLN A 45 -0.28 -2.75 2.29
C GLN A 45 -0.60 -1.30 2.69
N ASP A 46 -1.89 -0.96 2.76
CA ASP A 46 -2.38 0.35 3.22
C ASP A 46 -2.18 0.57 4.72
N SER A 47 -1.90 -0.49 5.48
CA SER A 47 -1.76 -0.51 6.93
C SER A 47 -0.30 -0.72 7.37
N ILE A 48 0.65 -0.88 6.44
CA ILE A 48 2.08 -1.02 6.74
C ILE A 48 2.68 0.35 7.09
N ASP A 49 2.55 1.30 6.17
CA ASP A 49 3.06 2.65 6.32
C ASP A 49 1.88 3.62 6.25
N MET A 50 1.50 4.16 7.41
CA MET A 50 0.36 5.07 7.54
C MET A 50 0.82 6.45 7.98
N SER A 51 0.23 7.48 7.38
CA SER A 51 0.31 8.86 7.85
C SER A 51 -1.02 9.25 8.45
N VAL A 52 -1.07 9.40 9.77
CA VAL A 52 -2.29 9.77 10.51
C VAL A 52 -2.32 11.28 10.68
N ASP A 53 -3.33 11.94 10.10
CA ASP A 53 -3.56 13.37 10.32
C ASP A 53 -4.33 13.57 11.63
N LEU A 54 -3.65 14.14 12.62
CA LEU A 54 -4.25 14.50 13.93
C LEU A 54 -5.09 15.78 13.85
N GLY A 55 -5.04 16.49 12.72
CA GLY A 55 -5.70 17.77 12.51
C GLY A 55 -5.10 18.90 13.34
N GLN A 56 -5.84 20.01 13.39
CA GLN A 56 -5.46 21.18 14.17
C GLN A 56 -6.25 21.26 15.47
N THR A 57 -5.57 21.65 16.55
CA THR A 57 -6.19 21.90 17.84
C THR A 57 -5.57 23.15 18.45
N THR A 58 -6.37 23.91 19.20
CA THR A 58 -5.90 25.14 19.84
C THR A 58 -5.27 24.83 21.20
N VAL A 59 -4.31 25.65 21.63
CA VAL A 59 -3.68 25.55 22.95
C VAL A 59 -4.74 25.63 24.06
N ASP A 60 -5.74 26.50 23.92
CA ASP A 60 -6.85 26.62 24.86
C ASP A 60 -7.64 25.30 25.00
N TYR A 61 -7.81 24.56 23.91
CA TYR A 61 -8.51 23.27 23.92
C TYR A 61 -7.69 22.22 24.69
N ILE A 62 -6.40 22.06 24.37
CA ILE A 62 -5.52 21.12 25.09
C ILE A 62 -5.41 21.50 26.57
N THR A 63 -5.29 22.79 26.89
CA THR A 63 -5.18 23.23 28.28
C THR A 63 -6.44 22.92 29.09
N LYS A 64 -7.62 22.94 28.43
CA LYS A 64 -8.90 22.64 29.06
C LYS A 64 -9.22 21.16 29.15
N TYR A 65 -8.90 20.38 28.12
CA TYR A 65 -9.31 18.97 27.98
C TYR A 65 -8.16 17.97 28.14
N GLY A 66 -6.93 18.43 28.24
CA GLY A 66 -5.72 17.61 28.37
C GLY A 66 -5.18 17.05 27.05
N SER A 67 -6.05 16.81 26.06
CA SER A 67 -5.67 16.24 24.76
C SER A 67 -6.45 16.84 23.59
N SER A 68 -6.00 16.58 22.36
CA SER A 68 -6.79 16.84 21.16
C SER A 68 -7.97 15.86 21.06
N LYS A 69 -8.81 16.05 20.03
CA LYS A 69 -9.72 15.00 19.60
C LYS A 69 -8.90 13.80 19.10
N PRO A 70 -9.34 12.55 19.36
CA PRO A 70 -8.67 11.37 18.85
C PRO A 70 -8.80 11.29 17.33
N ALA A 71 -7.78 10.74 16.69
CA ALA A 71 -7.81 10.34 15.29
C ALA A 71 -7.82 8.81 15.22
N ASP A 72 -8.63 8.26 14.33
CA ASP A 72 -8.76 6.81 14.20
C ASP A 72 -7.56 6.24 13.44
N VAL A 73 -6.99 5.16 13.97
CA VAL A 73 -5.94 4.37 13.33
C VAL A 73 -6.49 2.96 13.15
N ASN A 74 -6.61 2.51 11.91
CA ASN A 74 -7.17 1.21 11.60
C ASN A 74 -6.11 0.34 10.90
N ILE A 75 -5.74 -0.78 11.53
CA ILE A 75 -4.78 -1.73 11.01
C ILE A 75 -5.55 -2.92 10.42
N ASN A 76 -5.54 -3.05 9.10
CA ASN A 76 -6.26 -4.14 8.44
C ASN A 76 -5.38 -5.40 8.34
N LEU A 77 -5.89 -6.49 8.91
CA LEU A 77 -5.34 -7.83 8.73
C LEU A 77 -6.15 -8.57 7.67
N THR A 78 -5.46 -9.10 6.66
CA THR A 78 -6.07 -9.80 5.51
C THR A 78 -5.48 -11.21 5.36
N ASN A 79 -6.21 -12.08 4.65
CA ASN A 79 -5.80 -13.45 4.37
C ASN A 79 -5.40 -14.23 5.64
N CYS A 80 -6.18 -14.06 6.71
CA CYS A 80 -5.93 -14.73 7.98
C CYS A 80 -6.31 -16.22 7.94
N THR A 81 -5.40 -17.08 8.39
CA THR A 81 -5.67 -18.48 8.69
C THR A 81 -5.87 -18.61 10.20
N LEU A 82 -7.12 -18.46 10.64
CA LEU A 82 -7.44 -18.47 12.07
C LEU A 82 -7.55 -19.90 12.62
N GLN A 83 -8.06 -20.84 11.83
CA GLN A 83 -8.19 -22.23 12.27
C GLN A 83 -6.88 -22.98 12.06
N GLY A 84 -6.33 -23.56 13.12
CA GLY A 84 -5.07 -24.31 13.07
C GLY A 84 -3.85 -23.54 12.58
N GLY A 85 -3.92 -22.21 12.50
CA GLY A 85 -2.81 -21.35 12.07
C GLY A 85 -1.88 -20.92 13.20
N GLY A 86 -2.21 -21.27 14.46
CA GLY A 86 -1.37 -21.00 15.62
C GLY A 86 -0.34 -22.09 15.87
N THR A 87 0.50 -21.88 16.88
CA THR A 87 1.43 -22.88 17.39
C THR A 87 0.68 -24.18 17.76
N ASP A 88 1.26 -25.33 17.42
CA ASP A 88 0.66 -26.65 17.65
C ASP A 88 -0.75 -26.85 17.03
N ASN A 89 -1.02 -26.21 15.89
CA ASN A 89 -2.32 -26.27 15.20
C ASN A 89 -3.49 -25.76 16.05
N ALA A 90 -3.24 -24.85 16.98
CA ALA A 90 -4.29 -24.18 17.73
C ALA A 90 -5.03 -23.14 16.87
N ASP A 91 -6.30 -22.91 17.19
CA ASP A 91 -7.08 -21.84 16.60
C ASP A 91 -6.66 -20.49 17.20
N ILE A 92 -6.45 -19.51 16.33
CA ILE A 92 -6.13 -18.13 16.67
C ILE A 92 -7.43 -17.36 16.85
N THR A 93 -7.61 -16.84 18.06
CA THR A 93 -8.80 -16.07 18.45
C THR A 93 -8.48 -14.64 18.84
N LYS A 94 -7.19 -14.29 18.91
CA LYS A 94 -6.69 -13.00 19.38
C LYS A 94 -5.50 -12.57 18.55
N ALA A 95 -5.37 -11.26 18.39
CA ALA A 95 -4.17 -10.62 17.87
C ALA A 95 -3.77 -9.55 18.88
N ASP A 96 -2.48 -9.50 19.18
CA ASP A 96 -1.89 -8.44 19.99
C ASP A 96 -1.10 -7.51 19.07
N VAL A 97 -1.28 -6.20 19.25
CA VAL A 97 -0.55 -5.16 18.52
C VAL A 97 0.33 -4.43 19.53
N THR A 98 1.59 -4.24 19.19
CA THR A 98 2.54 -3.48 20.00
C THR A 98 3.04 -2.29 19.19
N PHE A 99 2.87 -1.09 19.75
CA PHE A 99 3.48 0.13 19.22
C PHE A 99 4.80 0.33 19.95
N ASP A 100 5.91 0.18 19.21
CA ASP A 100 7.26 0.44 19.71
C ASP A 100 7.86 1.62 18.95
N SER A 101 8.55 2.50 19.65
CA SER A 101 9.21 3.66 19.10
C SER A 101 10.44 4.00 19.93
N SER A 102 11.55 4.30 19.26
CA SER A 102 12.73 4.90 19.90
C SER A 102 12.52 6.39 20.21
N ALA A 103 11.51 7.02 19.63
CA ALA A 103 11.18 8.43 19.82
C ALA A 103 10.12 8.61 20.91
N VAL A 104 10.48 8.25 22.14
CA VAL A 104 9.66 8.47 23.34
C VAL A 104 9.97 9.83 23.97
N ASP A 105 8.98 10.45 24.61
CA ASP A 105 9.19 11.68 25.35
C ASP A 105 10.12 11.44 26.55
N THR A 106 11.03 12.38 26.80
CA THR A 106 12.06 12.24 27.85
C THR A 106 11.51 12.41 29.26
N SER A 107 10.34 13.03 29.39
CA SER A 107 9.65 13.31 30.66
C SER A 107 8.57 12.27 30.95
N ASP A 108 8.00 11.65 29.92
CA ASP A 108 6.98 10.60 30.05
C ASP A 108 7.13 9.51 28.96
N ALA A 109 7.61 8.33 29.36
CA ALA A 109 7.79 7.19 28.45
C ALA A 109 6.48 6.60 27.90
N GLY A 110 5.32 7.00 28.43
CA GLY A 110 4.01 6.65 27.88
C GLY A 110 3.63 7.48 26.65
N LEU A 111 4.40 8.54 26.33
CA LEU A 111 4.18 9.43 25.20
C LEU A 111 5.27 9.25 24.15
N LEU A 112 4.86 9.33 22.89
CA LEU A 112 5.79 9.59 21.78
C LEU A 112 6.20 11.06 21.81
N ALA A 113 7.49 11.30 21.57
CA ALA A 113 8.05 12.64 21.50
C ALA A 113 7.44 13.41 20.32
N ASN A 114 6.91 14.60 20.60
CA ASN A 114 6.53 15.52 19.54
C ASN A 114 7.79 16.19 18.97
N THR A 115 8.20 15.80 17.76
CA THR A 115 9.38 16.37 17.10
C THR A 115 9.13 17.76 16.50
N ASN A 116 7.88 18.23 16.50
CA ASN A 116 7.50 19.56 16.03
C ASN A 116 7.24 20.51 17.22
N SER A 117 7.86 21.69 17.20
CA SER A 117 7.92 22.61 18.34
C SER A 117 6.61 23.39 18.65
N ALA A 118 5.43 22.82 18.38
CA ALA A 118 4.14 23.52 18.31
C ALA A 118 3.24 23.39 19.55
N GLY A 119 3.82 23.36 20.76
CA GLY A 119 3.09 23.56 22.02
C GLY A 119 2.40 22.32 22.62
N ALA A 120 2.27 21.21 21.89
CA ALA A 120 1.86 19.92 22.45
C ALA A 120 3.10 19.11 22.88
N THR A 121 3.02 18.44 24.03
CA THR A 121 4.16 17.72 24.64
C THR A 121 4.47 16.39 23.95
N GLY A 122 3.44 15.65 23.49
CA GLY A 122 3.63 14.33 22.89
C GLY A 122 2.37 13.77 22.24
N VAL A 123 2.50 12.56 21.70
CA VAL A 123 1.40 11.78 21.08
C VAL A 123 1.22 10.48 21.85
N VAL A 124 -0.01 10.04 22.07
CA VAL A 124 -0.32 8.78 22.77
C VAL A 124 -1.29 7.94 21.95
N PHE A 125 -1.08 6.62 21.94
CA PHE A 125 -2.04 5.67 21.41
C PHE A 125 -3.00 5.25 22.52
N VAL A 126 -4.29 5.27 22.22
CA VAL A 126 -5.35 4.82 23.13
C VAL A 126 -6.11 3.71 22.43
N CYS A 127 -6.06 2.50 22.98
CA CYS A 127 -6.81 1.33 22.51
C CYS A 127 -8.13 1.18 23.26
#